data_AF-A0A2V2VHL8-F1
#
_entry.id   AF-A0A2V2VHL8-F1
#
_cell.length_a   1.000
_cell.length_b   1.000
_cell.length_c   1.000
_cell.angle_alpha   90.00
_cell.angle_beta   90.00
_cell.angle_gamma   90.00
#
_symmetry.space_group_name_H-M   'P 1'
#
loop_
_entity.id
_entity.type
_entity.pdbx_description
1 polymer ?
#
loop_
_entity_poly.entity_id
_entity_poly.type
_entity_poly.pdbx_seq_one_letter_code
_entity_poly.pdbx_strand_id
1 'polypeptide(L)'
;MGKKAEQKKKDKIVEDKTFGLKNKNRSAKVQSYIQSVSKSVNQGNPNERKRTEELEAKRRAREEKKAFEAEMAKLFRDVGKASKPATHQPPEDDGDHEAGEVDKNLGCAPEDYLFQPEDFDEVRYDERRLEEQLEAEREALKDRTDLTPVTEESFQAWKAMKRAQAAELELARVRKAKAGEGKLRGWDLWQMDKELFVDDDDADEQYEREEIPDDEEEEAAYDLS
;
A
#
# COMPACT_ATOMS: atom_id res chain seq x y z
N MET A 1 -1.05 -30.72 3.60
CA MET A 1 -1.65 -31.96 4.15
C MET A 1 -3.04 -32.12 3.55
N GLY A 2 -3.31 -33.21 2.82
CA GLY A 2 -4.51 -33.30 1.98
C GLY A 2 -5.81 -33.36 2.78
N LYS A 3 -6.83 -32.60 2.33
CA LYS A 3 -8.22 -32.57 2.88
C LYS A 3 -8.80 -33.98 3.15
N LYS A 4 -8.40 -34.97 2.36
CA LYS A 4 -8.80 -36.39 2.50
C LYS A 4 -8.27 -37.07 3.77
N ALA A 5 -7.09 -36.69 4.25
CA ALA A 5 -6.51 -37.22 5.49
C ALA A 5 -7.18 -36.61 6.73
N GLU A 6 -7.56 -35.34 6.69
CA GLU A 6 -8.33 -34.69 7.75
C GLU A 6 -9.75 -35.24 7.84
N GLN A 7 -10.41 -35.49 6.71
CA GLN A 7 -11.75 -36.06 6.70
C GLN A 7 -11.77 -37.46 7.34
N LYS A 8 -10.81 -38.33 6.99
CA LYS A 8 -10.66 -39.66 7.62
C LYS A 8 -10.45 -39.60 9.14
N LYS A 9 -9.72 -38.59 9.63
CA LYS A 9 -9.53 -38.39 11.07
C LYS A 9 -10.84 -37.98 11.75
N LYS A 10 -11.61 -37.08 11.13
CA LYS A 10 -12.93 -36.66 11.63
C LYS A 10 -13.91 -37.82 11.64
N ASP A 11 -13.95 -38.61 10.58
CA ASP A 11 -14.83 -39.78 10.47
C ASP A 11 -14.50 -40.83 11.55
N LYS A 12 -13.21 -41.08 11.82
CA LYS A 12 -12.78 -41.96 12.92
C LYS A 12 -13.23 -41.46 14.30
N ILE A 13 -13.19 -40.15 14.54
CA ILE A 13 -13.64 -39.55 15.81
C ILE A 13 -15.17 -39.67 15.96
N VAL A 14 -15.92 -39.50 14.87
CA VAL A 14 -17.37 -39.70 14.87
C VAL A 14 -17.70 -41.17 15.13
N GLU A 15 -16.97 -42.10 14.51
CA GLU A 15 -17.15 -43.54 14.70
C GLU A 15 -16.86 -43.99 16.13
N ASP A 16 -15.82 -43.44 16.78
CA ASP A 16 -15.48 -43.72 18.19
C ASP A 16 -16.52 -43.14 19.15
N LYS A 17 -16.91 -41.88 18.96
CA LYS A 17 -17.88 -41.21 19.87
C LYS A 17 -19.30 -41.74 19.72
N THR A 18 -19.62 -42.36 18.58
CA THR A 18 -20.91 -43.02 18.34
C THR A 18 -20.81 -44.55 18.46
N PHE A 19 -19.65 -45.07 18.86
CA PHE A 19 -19.43 -46.48 19.09
C PHE A 19 -20.35 -46.99 20.21
N GLY A 20 -21.02 -48.13 19.98
CA GLY A 20 -21.97 -48.71 20.94
C GLY A 20 -23.42 -48.21 20.84
N LEU A 21 -23.69 -47.07 20.21
CA LEU A 21 -25.08 -46.60 19.95
C LEU A 21 -25.72 -47.27 18.72
N LYS A 22 -24.89 -48.00 17.93
CA LYS A 22 -25.25 -48.62 16.65
C LYS A 22 -26.38 -49.66 16.76
N ASN A 23 -26.53 -50.31 17.91
CA ASN A 23 -27.59 -51.32 18.19
C ASN A 23 -28.94 -50.68 18.61
N LYS A 24 -29.01 -49.34 18.68
CA LYS A 24 -30.20 -48.56 19.08
C LYS A 24 -30.49 -47.40 18.11
N ASN A 25 -29.95 -47.49 16.87
CA ASN A 25 -30.06 -46.51 15.79
C ASN A 25 -31.49 -46.24 15.28
N ARG A 26 -32.49 -46.96 15.79
CA ARG A 26 -33.92 -46.75 15.49
C ARG A 26 -34.58 -45.70 16.39
N SER A 27 -33.94 -45.31 17.50
CA SER A 27 -34.47 -44.28 18.39
C SER A 27 -34.16 -42.88 17.84
N ALA A 28 -35.18 -42.04 17.69
CA ALA A 28 -35.04 -40.65 17.24
C ALA A 28 -34.06 -39.84 18.13
N LYS A 29 -34.00 -40.16 19.43
CA LYS A 29 -33.08 -39.51 20.38
C LYS A 29 -31.62 -39.93 20.19
N VAL A 30 -31.39 -41.16 19.73
CA VAL A 30 -30.06 -41.66 19.36
C VAL A 30 -29.64 -41.05 18.02
N GLN A 31 -30.56 -40.91 17.07
CA GLN A 31 -30.29 -40.25 15.79
C GLN A 31 -29.93 -38.77 15.95
N SER A 32 -30.65 -38.02 16.80
CA SER A 32 -30.33 -36.62 17.06
C SER A 32 -28.99 -36.43 17.77
N TYR A 33 -28.61 -37.36 18.66
CA TYR A 33 -27.30 -37.36 19.31
C TYR A 33 -26.16 -37.67 18.32
N ILE A 34 -26.35 -38.64 17.43
CA ILE A 34 -25.37 -38.95 16.37
C ILE A 34 -25.19 -37.75 15.44
N GLN A 35 -26.29 -37.07 15.09
CA GLN A 35 -26.24 -35.84 14.27
C GLN A 35 -25.50 -34.70 14.98
N SER A 36 -25.72 -34.48 16.28
CA SER A 36 -25.03 -33.41 17.00
C SER A 36 -23.53 -33.66 17.13
N VAL A 37 -23.13 -34.90 17.45
CA VAL A 37 -21.71 -35.30 17.54
C VAL A 37 -21.00 -35.19 16.19
N SER A 38 -21.66 -35.63 15.10
CA SER A 38 -21.13 -35.48 13.73
C SER A 38 -20.95 -34.01 13.36
N LYS A 39 -21.94 -33.16 13.68
CA LYS A 39 -21.91 -31.73 13.38
C LYS A 39 -20.79 -31.01 14.14
N SER A 40 -20.60 -31.31 15.43
CA SER A 40 -19.53 -30.74 16.25
C SER A 40 -18.13 -31.10 15.75
N VAL A 41 -17.92 -32.32 15.26
CA VAL A 41 -16.61 -32.78 14.77
C VAL A 41 -16.32 -32.24 13.36
N ASN A 42 -17.35 -32.10 12.51
CA ASN A 42 -17.17 -31.64 11.13
C ASN A 42 -17.06 -30.12 10.97
N GLN A 43 -17.75 -29.35 11.81
CA GLN A 43 -17.88 -27.90 11.59
C GLN A 43 -16.67 -27.08 12.06
N GLY A 44 -15.85 -27.58 13.00
CA GLY A 44 -14.68 -26.84 13.52
C GLY A 44 -15.06 -25.47 14.11
N ASN A 45 -14.12 -24.74 14.72
CA ASN A 45 -14.42 -23.38 15.17
C ASN A 45 -14.53 -22.45 13.95
N PRO A 46 -15.69 -21.82 13.69
CA PRO A 46 -15.86 -20.93 12.53
C PRO A 46 -14.90 -19.73 12.54
N ASN A 47 -14.43 -19.30 13.72
CA ASN A 47 -13.43 -18.22 13.82
C ASN A 47 -12.03 -18.68 13.40
N GLU A 48 -11.65 -19.93 13.64
CA GLU A 48 -10.34 -20.43 13.22
C GLU A 48 -10.25 -20.60 11.71
N ARG A 49 -11.33 -21.06 11.06
CA ARG A 49 -11.41 -21.16 9.60
C ARG A 49 -11.26 -19.81 8.91
N LYS A 50 -12.02 -18.80 9.39
CA LYS A 50 -11.91 -17.43 8.88
C LYS A 50 -10.50 -16.87 9.06
N ARG A 51 -9.88 -17.09 10.23
CA ARG A 51 -8.51 -16.65 10.51
C ARG A 51 -7.49 -17.32 9.59
N THR A 52 -7.63 -18.60 9.26
CA THR A 52 -6.72 -19.30 8.34
C THR A 52 -6.89 -18.85 6.89
N GLU A 53 -8.13 -18.60 6.46
CA GLU A 53 -8.44 -18.11 5.10
C GLU A 53 -7.92 -16.68 4.90
N GLU A 54 -8.06 -15.81 5.91
CA GLU A 54 -7.54 -14.43 5.88
C GLU A 54 -6.01 -14.40 5.84
N LEU A 55 -5.33 -15.27 6.59
CA LEU A 55 -3.87 -15.35 6.61
C LEU A 55 -3.30 -15.86 5.27
N GLU A 56 -4.00 -16.81 4.64
CA GLU A 56 -3.62 -17.35 3.33
C GLU A 56 -3.89 -16.35 2.21
N ALA A 57 -5.01 -15.61 2.26
CA ALA A 57 -5.29 -14.51 1.35
C ALA A 57 -4.23 -13.40 1.47
N LYS A 58 -3.84 -13.02 2.70
CA LYS A 58 -2.78 -12.04 2.93
C LYS A 58 -1.40 -12.50 2.43
N ARG A 59 -1.08 -13.79 2.58
CA ARG A 59 0.17 -14.36 2.02
C ARG A 59 0.15 -14.31 0.50
N ARG A 60 -0.96 -14.72 -0.13
CA ARG A 60 -1.12 -14.73 -1.59
C ARG A 60 -1.03 -13.32 -2.17
N ALA A 61 -1.69 -12.33 -1.56
CA ALA A 61 -1.59 -10.93 -1.98
C ALA A 61 -0.16 -10.39 -1.90
N ARG A 62 0.61 -10.75 -0.85
CA ARG A 62 2.03 -10.37 -0.73
C ARG A 62 2.92 -11.04 -1.78
N GLU A 63 2.66 -12.31 -2.09
CA GLU A 63 3.37 -13.04 -3.14
C GLU A 63 3.06 -12.48 -4.54
N GLU A 64 1.80 -12.13 -4.81
CA GLU A 64 1.36 -11.46 -6.05
C GLU A 64 1.97 -10.06 -6.19
N LYS A 65 1.99 -9.24 -5.12
CA LYS A 65 2.66 -7.92 -5.14
C LYS A 65 4.16 -8.05 -5.40
N LYS A 66 4.83 -9.01 -4.74
CA LYS A 66 6.26 -9.27 -4.94
C LYS A 66 6.57 -9.81 -6.34
N ALA A 67 5.67 -10.62 -6.92
CA ALA A 67 5.81 -11.13 -8.28
C ALA A 67 5.63 -10.00 -9.31
N PHE A 68 4.64 -9.12 -9.11
CA PHE A 68 4.41 -7.95 -9.95
C PHE A 68 5.59 -6.98 -9.91
N GLU A 69 6.14 -6.71 -8.72
CA GLU A 69 7.32 -5.87 -8.54
C GLU A 69 8.55 -6.46 -9.25
N ALA A 70 8.76 -7.78 -9.15
CA ALA A 70 9.86 -8.45 -9.85
C ALA A 70 9.68 -8.46 -11.38
N GLU A 71 8.43 -8.54 -11.88
CA GLU A 71 8.12 -8.42 -13.31
C GLU A 71 8.39 -6.99 -13.81
N MET A 72 7.94 -5.98 -13.06
CA MET A 72 8.23 -4.57 -13.35
C MET A 72 9.73 -4.28 -13.34
N ALA A 73 10.46 -4.74 -12.33
CA ALA A 73 11.91 -4.59 -12.26
C ALA A 73 12.64 -5.21 -13.46
N LYS A 74 12.10 -6.32 -14.01
CA LYS A 74 12.64 -6.95 -15.23
C LYS A 74 12.32 -6.14 -16.48
N LEU A 75 11.12 -5.55 -16.57
CA LEU A 75 10.69 -4.72 -17.69
C LEU A 75 11.50 -3.41 -17.79
N PHE A 76 11.78 -2.77 -16.65
CA PHE A 76 12.56 -1.53 -16.60
C PHE A 76 14.07 -1.72 -16.74
N ARG A 77 14.59 -2.95 -16.66
CA ARG A 77 16.03 -3.21 -16.81
C ARG A 77 16.54 -3.14 -18.25
N ASP A 78 15.66 -3.23 -19.24
CA ASP A 78 16.03 -3.31 -20.65
C ASP A 78 16.02 -1.96 -21.40
N VAL A 79 15.70 -0.84 -20.72
CA VAL A 79 15.74 0.52 -21.30
C VAL A 79 17.13 1.19 -21.15
N GLY A 80 18.20 0.38 -21.11
CA GLY A 80 19.57 0.85 -20.79
C GLY A 80 20.67 0.41 -21.77
N LYS A 81 20.34 0.08 -23.03
CA LYS A 81 21.35 -0.19 -24.07
C LYS A 81 21.08 0.58 -25.36
N ALA A 82 21.15 1.90 -25.28
CA ALA A 82 21.48 2.75 -26.42
C ALA A 82 22.34 3.93 -25.92
N SER A 83 23.54 4.03 -26.50
CA SER A 83 24.51 5.14 -26.46
C SER A 83 24.88 5.75 -25.08
N LYS A 84 26.05 5.38 -24.57
CA LYS A 84 26.86 6.27 -23.73
C LYS A 84 27.53 7.33 -24.62
N PRO A 85 27.42 8.65 -24.37
CA PRO A 85 28.51 9.56 -24.67
C PRO A 85 29.58 9.47 -23.56
N ALA A 86 30.80 9.84 -23.92
CA ALA A 86 32.04 9.53 -23.22
C ALA A 86 32.05 9.95 -21.75
N THR A 87 32.41 9.00 -20.88
CA THR A 87 32.90 9.28 -19.53
C THR A 87 34.33 9.80 -19.66
N HIS A 88 34.54 11.04 -19.25
CA HIS A 88 35.84 11.65 -19.02
C HIS A 88 36.72 10.69 -18.19
N GLN A 89 37.84 10.24 -18.75
CA GLN A 89 38.89 9.55 -17.99
C GLN A 89 39.53 10.58 -17.06
N PRO A 90 39.57 10.39 -15.74
CA PRO A 90 40.46 11.16 -14.91
C PRO A 90 41.91 10.77 -15.25
N PRO A 91 42.85 11.72 -15.30
CA PRO A 91 44.26 11.40 -15.49
C PRO A 91 44.74 10.48 -14.38
N GLU A 92 45.54 9.49 -14.75
CA GLU A 92 46.21 8.58 -13.83
C GLU A 92 47.25 9.39 -13.03
N ASP A 93 46.89 9.78 -11.81
CA ASP A 93 47.82 10.28 -10.80
C ASP A 93 48.00 9.19 -9.72
N ASP A 94 49.22 8.67 -9.65
CA ASP A 94 49.68 7.71 -8.66
C ASP A 94 49.69 8.35 -7.26
N GLY A 95 48.57 8.24 -6.55
CA GLY A 95 48.45 8.69 -5.17
C GLY A 95 47.56 7.79 -4.33
N ASP A 96 48.18 6.98 -3.47
CA ASP A 96 47.52 6.32 -2.33
C ASP A 96 46.69 7.37 -1.55
N HIS A 97 45.36 7.36 -1.71
CA HIS A 97 44.44 8.00 -0.78
C HIS A 97 43.43 6.96 -0.32
N GLU A 98 43.65 6.57 0.94
CA GLU A 98 42.76 5.93 1.88
C GLU A 98 41.29 6.25 1.60
N ALA A 99 40.46 5.21 1.49
CA ALA A 99 39.02 5.31 1.28
C ALA A 99 38.37 6.18 2.38
N GLY A 100 38.25 7.46 2.11
CA GLY A 100 37.50 8.41 2.93
C GLY A 100 36.05 7.97 2.98
N GLU A 101 35.61 7.64 4.19
CA GLU A 101 34.21 7.50 4.56
C GLU A 101 33.47 8.75 4.08
N VAL A 102 32.67 8.60 3.01
CA VAL A 102 31.79 9.66 2.55
C VAL A 102 30.87 10.03 3.70
N ASP A 103 31.07 11.24 4.22
CA ASP A 103 30.30 11.80 5.31
C ASP A 103 28.82 11.82 4.90
N LYS A 104 28.05 10.89 5.47
CA LYS A 104 26.60 10.72 5.25
C LYS A 104 25.79 11.93 5.73
N ASN A 105 26.47 12.97 6.23
CA ASN A 105 25.90 14.15 6.84
C ASN A 105 25.77 15.35 5.88
N LEU A 106 26.21 15.25 4.62
CA LEU A 106 25.84 16.23 3.56
C LEU A 106 24.46 15.92 2.97
N GLY A 107 23.42 15.99 3.82
CA GLY A 107 22.02 16.39 3.61
C GLY A 107 21.19 16.04 2.35
N CYS A 108 21.71 15.34 1.35
CA CYS A 108 20.98 15.08 0.11
C CYS A 108 21.04 13.57 -0.20
N ALA A 109 20.41 12.77 0.66
CA ALA A 109 20.06 11.40 0.32
C ALA A 109 18.83 11.46 -0.60
N PRO A 110 18.93 11.13 -1.91
CA PRO A 110 17.80 11.26 -2.83
C PRO A 110 16.57 10.48 -2.37
N GLU A 111 16.78 9.39 -1.63
CA GLU A 111 15.73 8.53 -1.07
C GLU A 111 14.77 9.26 -0.11
N ASP A 112 15.22 10.34 0.54
CA ASP A 112 14.39 11.13 1.46
C ASP A 112 13.47 12.13 0.73
N TYR A 113 13.72 12.36 -0.56
CA TYR A 113 13.02 13.31 -1.43
C TYR A 113 12.25 12.63 -2.58
N LEU A 114 12.49 11.34 -2.82
CA LEU A 114 11.78 10.54 -3.80
C LEU A 114 10.46 10.02 -3.21
N PHE A 115 9.35 10.23 -3.93
CA PHE A 115 8.05 9.70 -3.55
C PHE A 115 8.11 8.17 -3.41
N GLN A 116 7.85 7.68 -2.21
CA GLN A 116 7.79 6.25 -1.93
C GLN A 116 6.38 5.73 -2.20
N PRO A 117 6.19 4.47 -2.62
CA PRO A 117 4.87 3.87 -2.74
C PRO A 117 4.00 4.01 -1.48
N GLU A 118 4.63 4.11 -0.32
CA GLU A 118 4.01 4.34 0.99
C GLU A 118 3.44 5.75 1.17
N ASP A 119 3.90 6.74 0.38
CA ASP A 119 3.39 8.11 0.40
C ASP A 119 2.02 8.24 -0.29
N PHE A 120 1.62 7.23 -1.06
CA PHE A 120 0.32 7.17 -1.72
C PHE A 120 -0.63 6.25 -0.97
N ASP A 121 -1.90 6.66 -0.90
CA ASP A 121 -2.96 5.80 -0.39
C ASP A 121 -3.07 4.53 -1.26
N GLU A 122 -3.03 3.35 -0.64
CA GLU A 122 -3.16 2.07 -1.35
C GLU A 122 -4.54 1.99 -2.02
N VAL A 123 -4.57 2.18 -3.35
CA VAL A 123 -5.78 2.08 -4.14
C VAL A 123 -6.19 0.62 -4.22
N ARG A 124 -7.32 0.28 -3.60
CA ARG A 124 -7.93 -1.04 -3.74
C ARG A 124 -8.53 -1.18 -5.13
N TYR A 125 -7.87 -1.95 -5.99
CA TYR A 125 -8.43 -2.40 -7.27
C TYR A 125 -9.39 -3.56 -7.01
N ASP A 126 -10.68 -3.35 -7.20
CA ASP A 126 -11.65 -4.45 -7.33
C ASP A 126 -11.62 -4.89 -8.81
N GLU A 127 -11.33 -6.17 -9.04
CA GLU A 127 -11.21 -6.75 -10.38
C GLU A 127 -12.54 -6.74 -11.15
N ARG A 128 -13.67 -6.57 -10.44
CA ARG A 128 -14.98 -6.46 -11.09
C ARG A 128 -15.12 -5.12 -11.78
N ARG A 129 -15.78 -5.14 -12.94
CA ARG A 129 -16.12 -3.95 -13.70
C ARG A 129 -16.94 -2.99 -12.82
N LEU A 130 -16.72 -1.68 -12.91
CA LEU A 130 -17.46 -0.68 -12.15
C LEU A 130 -18.98 -0.80 -12.33
N GLU A 131 -19.43 -1.19 -13.53
CA GLU A 131 -20.83 -1.39 -13.88
C GLU A 131 -21.45 -2.57 -13.12
N GLU A 132 -20.70 -3.64 -12.89
CA GLU A 132 -21.16 -4.80 -12.11
C GLU A 132 -21.31 -4.44 -10.63
N GLN A 133 -20.38 -3.65 -10.10
CA GLN A 133 -20.45 -3.13 -8.73
C GLN A 133 -21.66 -2.21 -8.55
N LEU A 134 -21.87 -1.28 -9.48
CA LEU A 134 -23.01 -0.37 -9.46
C LEU A 134 -24.35 -1.11 -9.51
N GLU A 135 -24.48 -2.16 -10.33
CA GLU A 135 -25.72 -2.93 -10.42
C GLU A 135 -25.97 -3.74 -9.14
N ALA A 136 -24.93 -4.36 -8.56
CA ALA A 136 -25.04 -5.07 -7.30
C ALA A 136 -25.43 -4.14 -6.13
N GLU A 137 -24.86 -2.93 -6.07
CA GLU A 137 -25.23 -1.92 -5.07
C GLU A 137 -26.67 -1.43 -5.26
N ARG A 138 -27.09 -1.20 -6.50
CA ARG A 138 -28.49 -0.84 -6.81
C ARG A 138 -29.47 -1.93 -6.41
N GLU A 139 -29.15 -3.19 -6.70
CA GLU A 139 -29.99 -4.33 -6.32
C GLU A 139 -30.10 -4.45 -4.79
N ALA A 140 -28.98 -4.26 -4.07
CA ALA A 140 -28.98 -4.24 -2.60
C ALA A 140 -29.82 -3.09 -2.00
N LEU A 141 -29.92 -1.96 -2.71
CA LEU A 141 -30.71 -0.79 -2.30
C LEU A 141 -32.18 -0.86 -2.73
N LYS A 142 -32.55 -1.79 -3.62
CA LYS A 142 -33.88 -1.86 -4.25
C LYS A 142 -35.01 -2.14 -3.25
N ASP A 143 -34.74 -2.96 -2.23
CA ASP A 143 -35.74 -3.34 -1.23
C ASP A 143 -35.86 -2.31 -0.09
N ARG A 144 -35.02 -1.26 -0.10
CA ARG A 144 -34.93 -0.28 0.97
C ARG A 144 -35.89 0.89 0.74
N THR A 145 -36.76 1.17 1.71
CA THR A 145 -37.77 2.25 1.61
C THR A 145 -37.39 3.55 2.34
N ASP A 146 -36.33 3.54 3.13
CA ASP A 146 -35.81 4.68 3.93
C ASP A 146 -34.73 5.51 3.20
N LEU A 147 -34.78 5.55 1.86
CA LEU A 147 -33.85 6.33 1.05
C LEU A 147 -34.13 7.84 1.19
N THR A 148 -33.08 8.63 1.41
CA THR A 148 -33.18 10.09 1.39
C THR A 148 -33.46 10.57 -0.04
N PRO A 149 -34.55 11.32 -0.28
CA PRO A 149 -34.84 11.85 -1.61
C PRO A 149 -33.76 12.86 -2.00
N VAL A 150 -33.32 12.82 -3.25
CA VAL A 150 -32.30 13.72 -3.79
C VAL A 150 -32.92 15.09 -4.06
N THR A 151 -33.08 15.88 -3.00
CA THR A 151 -33.51 17.29 -3.06
C THR A 151 -32.30 18.22 -2.88
N GLU A 152 -32.41 19.47 -3.33
CA GLU A 152 -31.33 20.46 -3.15
C GLU A 152 -30.95 20.62 -1.67
N GLU A 153 -31.93 20.66 -0.76
CA GLU A 153 -31.69 20.76 0.68
C GLU A 153 -30.92 19.55 1.21
N SER A 154 -31.30 18.33 0.82
CA SER A 154 -30.60 17.11 1.22
C SER A 154 -29.17 17.06 0.68
N PHE A 155 -28.95 17.56 -0.53
CA PHE A 155 -27.64 17.60 -1.17
C PHE A 155 -26.73 18.64 -0.52
N GLN A 156 -27.25 19.83 -0.18
CA GLN A 156 -26.49 20.83 0.56
C GLN A 156 -26.12 20.34 1.96
N ALA A 157 -27.03 19.66 2.66
CA ALA A 157 -26.75 19.03 3.94
C ALA A 157 -25.65 17.96 3.81
N TRP A 158 -25.73 17.10 2.79
CA TRP A 158 -24.70 16.11 2.49
C TRP A 158 -23.35 16.75 2.16
N LYS A 159 -23.34 17.83 1.37
CA LYS A 159 -22.12 18.56 0.99
C LYS A 159 -21.46 19.21 2.19
N ALA A 160 -22.25 19.83 3.07
CA ALA A 160 -21.77 20.41 4.33
C ALA A 160 -21.19 19.32 5.23
N MET A 161 -21.89 18.19 5.38
CA MET A 161 -21.41 17.02 6.12
C MET A 161 -20.09 16.49 5.55
N LYS A 162 -19.98 16.35 4.22
CA LYS A 162 -18.76 15.86 3.57
C LYS A 162 -17.58 16.81 3.72
N ARG A 163 -17.81 18.12 3.62
CA ARG A 163 -16.77 19.13 3.90
C ARG A 163 -16.31 19.09 5.35
N ALA A 164 -17.24 18.98 6.30
CA ALA A 164 -16.92 18.85 7.71
C ALA A 164 -16.12 17.57 7.99
N GLN A 165 -16.54 16.43 7.43
CA GLN A 165 -15.82 15.16 7.53
C GLN A 165 -14.39 15.25 6.98
N ALA A 166 -14.22 15.86 5.80
CA ALA A 166 -12.90 16.07 5.20
C ALA A 166 -12.01 16.99 6.05
N ALA A 167 -12.58 18.08 6.58
CA ALA A 167 -11.86 19.00 7.46
C ALA A 167 -11.45 18.35 8.79
N GLU A 168 -12.31 17.51 9.38
CA GLU A 168 -12.00 16.75 10.59
C GLU A 168 -10.87 15.74 10.35
N LEU A 169 -10.93 15.02 9.22
CA LEU A 169 -9.89 14.06 8.85
C LEU A 169 -8.54 14.75 8.61
N GLU A 170 -8.53 15.89 7.91
CA GLU A 170 -7.30 16.66 7.70
C GLU A 170 -6.77 17.23 9.02
N LEU A 171 -7.63 17.75 9.90
CA LEU A 171 -7.21 18.19 11.24
C LEU A 171 -6.65 17.04 12.08
N ALA A 172 -7.26 15.85 12.00
CA ALA A 172 -6.75 14.66 12.67
C ALA A 172 -5.39 14.23 12.10
N ARG A 173 -5.20 14.30 10.78
CA ARG A 173 -3.90 14.05 10.12
C ARG A 173 -2.84 15.01 10.62
N VAL A 174 -3.13 16.32 10.62
CA VAL A 174 -2.21 17.35 11.11
C VAL A 174 -1.89 17.15 12.59
N ARG A 175 -2.87 16.80 13.43
CA ARG A 175 -2.64 16.49 14.86
C ARG A 175 -1.72 15.29 15.06
N LYS A 176 -1.88 14.22 14.28
CA LYS A 176 -0.99 13.05 14.34
C LYS A 176 0.43 13.42 13.90
N ALA A 177 0.57 14.16 12.80
CA ALA A 177 1.87 14.63 12.32
C ALA A 177 2.56 15.54 13.35
N LYS A 178 1.81 16.44 14.04
CA LYS A 178 2.32 17.23 15.18
C LYS A 178 2.78 16.37 16.36
N ALA A 179 2.14 15.22 16.59
CA ALA A 179 2.49 14.29 17.65
C ALA A 179 3.69 13.37 17.29
N GLY A 180 4.30 13.56 16.12
CA GLY A 180 5.41 12.76 15.62
C GLY A 180 4.99 11.51 14.82
N GLU A 181 3.68 11.26 14.67
CA GLU A 181 3.15 10.18 13.83
C GLU A 181 2.75 10.74 12.45
N GLY A 182 3.70 10.82 11.53
CA GLY A 182 3.51 11.25 10.14
C GLY A 182 4.23 12.56 9.80
N LYS A 183 4.26 12.89 8.51
CA LYS A 183 4.96 14.09 7.98
C LYS A 183 3.99 15.26 7.82
N LEU A 184 4.39 16.44 8.29
CA LEU A 184 3.66 17.69 8.02
C LEU A 184 3.87 18.10 6.56
N ARG A 185 2.80 18.53 5.89
CA ARG A 185 2.91 19.10 4.55
C ARG A 185 3.49 20.52 4.67
N GLY A 186 4.16 21.01 3.63
CA GLY A 186 4.66 22.39 3.62
C GLY A 186 3.56 23.42 3.91
N TRP A 187 2.34 23.19 3.40
CA TRP A 187 1.17 24.01 3.71
C TRP A 187 0.75 23.99 5.19
N ASP A 188 1.00 22.89 5.92
CA ASP A 188 0.73 22.81 7.35
C ASP A 188 1.75 23.63 8.14
N LEU A 189 3.03 23.51 7.77
CA LEU A 189 4.13 24.25 8.38
C LEU A 189 3.95 25.75 8.17
N TRP A 190 3.60 26.16 6.95
CA TRP A 190 3.31 27.56 6.63
C TRP A 190 2.14 28.11 7.45
N GLN A 191 1.07 27.32 7.66
CA GLN A 191 -0.04 27.77 8.50
C GLN A 191 0.30 27.86 10.00
N MET A 192 1.25 27.08 10.49
CA MET A 192 1.68 27.12 11.89
C MET A 192 2.50 28.37 12.19
N ASP A 193 3.44 28.70 11.31
CA ASP A 193 4.40 29.76 11.53
C ASP A 193 4.75 30.43 10.20
N LYS A 194 3.93 31.41 9.79
CA LYS A 194 4.09 32.12 8.51
C LYS A 194 5.34 32.98 8.47
N GLU A 195 5.75 33.50 9.63
CA GLU A 195 6.85 34.45 9.75
C GLU A 195 8.21 33.74 9.65
N LEU A 196 8.25 32.42 9.84
CA LEU A 196 9.42 31.61 9.59
C LEU A 196 9.71 31.41 8.08
N PHE A 197 8.72 31.61 7.21
CA PHE A 197 8.83 31.48 5.75
C PHE A 197 8.87 32.85 5.06
N VAL A 198 9.69 33.77 5.59
CA VAL A 198 10.01 35.04 4.93
C VAL A 198 11.31 34.82 4.17
N ASP A 199 11.30 35.09 2.86
CA ASP A 199 12.52 35.07 2.06
C ASP A 199 13.48 36.12 2.63
N ASP A 200 14.73 35.75 2.87
CA ASP A 200 15.76 36.67 3.33
C ASP A 200 16.06 37.65 2.18
N ASP A 201 15.75 38.94 2.36
CA ASP A 201 15.89 39.97 1.32
C ASP A 201 17.34 40.09 0.79
N ASP A 202 18.34 39.62 1.56
CA ASP A 202 19.77 39.61 1.17
C ASP A 202 20.24 38.27 0.53
N ALA A 203 19.36 37.27 0.37
CA ALA A 203 19.74 35.95 -0.19
C ALA A 203 20.22 36.03 -1.65
N ASP A 204 19.82 37.07 -2.37
CA ASP A 204 20.16 37.29 -3.77
C ASP A 204 21.53 38.00 -3.95
N GLU A 205 22.06 38.65 -2.91
CA GLU A 205 23.26 39.49 -3.03
C GLU A 205 24.58 38.70 -3.03
N GLN A 206 24.56 37.45 -2.56
CA GLN A 206 25.78 36.67 -2.33
C GLN A 206 26.09 35.62 -3.41
N TYR A 207 25.21 35.44 -4.40
CA TYR A 207 25.43 34.51 -5.50
C TYR A 207 26.00 35.24 -6.73
N GLU A 208 27.32 35.40 -6.74
CA GLU A 208 28.04 35.76 -7.98
C GLU A 208 28.15 34.49 -8.83
N ARG A 209 27.37 34.43 -9.92
CA ARG A 209 27.50 33.36 -10.91
C ARG A 209 28.92 33.42 -11.46
N GLU A 210 29.75 32.44 -11.15
CA GLU A 210 31.05 32.29 -11.81
C GLU A 210 30.82 32.25 -13.33
N GLU A 211 31.31 33.27 -14.04
CA GLU A 211 31.45 33.23 -15.48
C GLU A 211 32.49 32.16 -15.77
N ILE A 212 32.03 30.96 -16.09
CA ILE A 212 32.88 29.92 -16.68
C ILE A 212 33.41 30.56 -17.97
N PRO A 213 34.73 30.74 -18.12
CA PRO A 213 35.29 31.28 -19.34
C PRO A 213 34.80 30.43 -20.52
N ASP A 214 34.25 31.09 -21.54
CA ASP A 214 34.05 30.49 -22.86
C ASP A 214 35.46 30.12 -23.37
N ASP A 215 35.95 28.94 -23.00
CA ASP A 215 37.07 28.33 -23.66
C ASP A 215 36.59 27.96 -25.08
N GLU A 216 36.67 28.93 -26.00
CA GLU A 216 36.45 28.78 -27.45
C GLU A 216 37.29 27.61 -28.05
N GLU A 217 38.28 27.10 -27.30
CA GLU A 217 39.07 25.91 -27.65
C GLU A 217 38.28 24.58 -27.53
N GLU A 218 37.26 24.48 -26.66
CA GLU A 218 36.45 23.24 -26.54
C GLU A 218 35.32 23.18 -27.59
N GLU A 219 34.82 24.32 -28.05
CA GLU A 219 33.78 24.37 -29.11
C GLU A 219 34.32 23.87 -30.46
N ALA A 220 35.61 24.08 -30.73
CA ALA A 220 36.29 23.54 -31.92
C ALA A 220 36.44 22.00 -31.89
N ALA A 221 36.32 21.36 -30.72
CA ALA A 221 36.37 19.89 -30.61
C ALA A 221 35.02 19.21 -30.91
N TYR A 222 33.92 19.98 -30.97
CA TYR A 222 32.57 19.48 -31.27
C TYR A 222 32.06 19.86 -32.68
N ASP A 223 32.84 20.57 -33.50
CA ASP A 223 32.52 20.80 -34.92
C ASP A 223 32.86 19.56 -35.76
N LEU A 224 31.95 18.59 -35.74
CA LEU A 224 31.95 17.43 -36.65
C LEU A 224 31.37 17.81 -38.03
N SER A 225 32.11 18.62 -38.79
CA SER A 225 31.86 18.87 -40.22
C SER A 225 32.66 17.94 -41.12
#